data_AF-A0A3B8U3H2-F1
#
_entry.id   AF-A0A3B8U3H2-F1
#
_cell.length_a   1.000
_cell.length_b   1.000
_cell.length_c   1.000
_cell.angle_alpha   90.00
_cell.angle_beta   90.00
_cell.angle_gamma   90.00
#
_symmetry.space_group_name_H-M   'P 1'
#
loop_
_entity.id
_entity.type
_entity.pdbx_description
1 polymer ?
#
loop_
_entity_poly.entity_id
_entity_poly.type
_entity_poly.pdbx_seq_one_letter_code
_entity_poly.pdbx_strand_id
1 'polypeptide(L)'
;DDIESVVSKLLAAADNDVEKTEKGIIFIDEIDKIAKKKNVNSRDVSGESVQQGLLKLLEGADVEVPVGANSKNAMVPLTTINTRNILFICGGA
;
A
#
# COMPACT_ATOMS: atom_id res chain seq x y z
N ASP A 1 -10.29 0.72 1.68
CA ASP A 1 -9.08 1.24 2.34
C ASP A 1 -8.15 1.86 1.34
N ASP A 2 -7.46 2.92 1.75
CA ASP A 2 -6.42 3.54 0.94
C ASP A 2 -5.24 2.57 0.77
N ILE A 3 -4.63 2.51 -0.41
CA ILE A 3 -3.56 1.56 -0.70
C ILE A 3 -2.36 1.76 0.23
N GLU A 4 -2.09 3.01 0.63
CA GLU A 4 -1.01 3.38 1.54
C GLU A 4 -1.16 2.72 2.94
N SER A 5 -2.36 2.28 3.29
CA SER A 5 -2.61 1.60 4.57
C SER A 5 -1.83 0.28 4.72
N VAL A 6 -1.41 -0.36 3.63
CA VAL A 6 -0.59 -1.58 3.69
C VAL A 6 0.78 -1.30 4.31
N VAL A 7 1.36 -0.13 4.04
CA VAL A 7 2.66 0.29 4.61
C VAL A 7 2.51 0.62 6.09
N SER A 8 1.40 1.27 6.49
CA SER A 8 1.11 1.53 7.91
C SER A 8 0.93 0.23 8.70
N LYS A 9 0.28 -0.79 8.13
CA LYS A 9 0.16 -2.12 8.74
C LYS A 9 1.52 -2.81 8.88
N LEU A 10 2.38 -2.71 7.87
CA LEU A 10 3.74 -3.25 7.94
C LEU A 10 4.57 -2.54 9.03
N LEU A 11 4.48 -1.21 9.12
CA LEU A 11 5.16 -0.43 10.15
C LEU A 11 4.71 -0.82 11.56
N ALA A 12 3.40 -0.98 11.77
CA ALA A 12 2.88 -1.46 13.04
C ALA A 12 3.38 -2.88 13.38
N ALA A 13 3.45 -3.76 12.39
CA ALA A 13 4.00 -5.12 12.55
C ALA A 13 5.52 -5.15 12.81
N ALA A 14 6.22 -4.08 12.40
CA ALA A 14 7.65 -3.88 12.65
C ALA A 14 7.94 -3.08 13.94
N ASP A 15 6.99 -3.00 14.88
CA ASP A 15 7.12 -2.24 16.13
C ASP A 15 7.42 -0.74 15.92
N ASN A 16 6.90 -0.15 14.83
CA ASN A 16 7.19 1.22 14.39
C ASN A 16 8.66 1.48 14.01
N ASP A 17 9.41 0.44 13.64
CA ASP A 17 10.79 0.52 13.19
C ASP A 17 10.84 0.76 11.66
N VAL A 18 11.29 1.95 11.26
CA VAL A 18 11.40 2.36 9.85
C VAL A 18 12.36 1.46 9.07
N GLU A 19 13.55 1.18 9.60
CA GLU A 19 14.56 0.39 8.88
C GLU A 19 14.12 -1.06 8.64
N LYS A 20 13.39 -1.64 9.60
CA LYS A 20 12.79 -2.98 9.42
C LYS A 20 11.64 -2.94 8.42
N THR A 21 10.80 -1.91 8.48
CA THR A 21 9.67 -1.73 7.57
C THR A 21 10.12 -1.66 6.12
N GLU A 22 11.16 -0.86 5.83
CA GLU A 22 11.68 -0.69 4.47
C GLU A 22 12.28 -1.98 3.87
N LYS A 23 12.57 -2.99 4.70
CA LYS A 23 13.08 -4.32 4.29
C LYS A 23 12.03 -5.42 4.45
N GLY A 24 10.78 -5.05 4.73
CA GLY A 24 9.69 -5.97 4.99
C GLY A 24 9.11 -6.60 3.73
N ILE A 25 8.08 -7.42 3.95
CA ILE A 25 7.37 -8.13 2.88
C ILE A 25 5.88 -7.81 3.00
N ILE A 26 5.25 -7.45 1.88
CA ILE A 26 3.81 -7.22 1.78
C ILE A 26 3.22 -8.26 0.84
N PHE A 27 2.24 -9.02 1.33
CA PHE A 27 1.44 -9.92 0.52
C PHE A 27 0.11 -9.24 0.16
N ILE A 28 -0.21 -9.20 -1.13
CA ILE A 28 -1.48 -8.68 -1.66
C ILE A 28 -2.23 -9.87 -2.25
N ASP A 29 -3.32 -10.26 -1.61
CA ASP A 29 -4.20 -11.32 -2.12
C ASP A 29 -5.27 -10.73 -3.06
N GLU A 30 -5.95 -11.60 -3.80
CA GLU A 30 -7.05 -11.28 -4.71
C GLU A 30 -6.72 -10.19 -5.76
N ILE A 31 -5.49 -10.14 -6.25
CA ILE A 31 -5.06 -9.15 -7.27
C ILE A 31 -5.85 -9.29 -8.60
N ASP A 32 -6.46 -10.45 -8.84
CA ASP A 32 -7.38 -10.68 -9.96
C ASP A 32 -8.64 -9.80 -9.88
N LYS A 33 -9.07 -9.41 -8.68
CA LYS A 33 -10.29 -8.61 -8.47
C LYS A 33 -10.14 -7.17 -8.94
N ILE A 34 -8.91 -6.66 -8.99
CA ILE A 34 -8.64 -5.29 -9.45
C ILE A 34 -8.42 -5.22 -10.96
N ALA A 35 -8.39 -6.35 -11.68
CA ALA A 35 -8.18 -6.38 -13.12
C ALA A 35 -9.34 -5.76 -13.90
N LYS A 36 -9.02 -5.01 -14.96
CA LYS A 36 -10.01 -4.31 -15.79
C LYS A 36 -10.90 -5.31 -16.53
N LYS A 37 -12.23 -5.20 -16.38
CA LYS A 37 -13.19 -5.97 -17.20
C LYS A 37 -13.11 -5.52 -18.66
N LYS A 38 -12.91 -6.47 -19.57
CA LYS A 38 -12.58 -6.26 -21.00
C LYS A 38 -13.67 -5.54 -21.82
N ASN A 39 -14.90 -5.43 -21.32
CA ASN A 39 -16.08 -4.96 -22.07
C ASN A 39 -17.00 -4.06 -21.25
N VAL A 40 -16.59 -2.82 -20.96
CA VAL A 40 -17.52 -1.80 -20.45
C VAL A 40 -17.12 -0.44 -21.01
N ASN A 41 -18.06 0.20 -21.73
CA ASN A 41 -17.97 1.57 -22.23
C ASN A 41 -18.02 2.63 -21.09
N SER A 42 -17.65 2.24 -19.87
CA SER A 42 -17.68 3.05 -18.65
C SER A 42 -16.30 3.00 -18.01
N ARG A 43 -15.79 4.16 -17.56
CA ARG A 43 -14.54 4.22 -16.81
C ARG A 43 -14.71 3.43 -15.51
N ASP A 44 -13.95 2.36 -15.34
CA ASP A 44 -13.90 1.61 -14.09
C ASP A 44 -12.98 2.35 -13.11
N VAL A 45 -13.56 3.30 -12.39
CA VAL A 45 -12.83 4.19 -11.48
C VAL A 45 -12.28 3.43 -10.27
N SER A 46 -12.84 2.26 -9.95
CA SER A 46 -12.51 1.53 -8.72
C SER A 46 -11.26 0.66 -8.86
N GLY A 47 -11.19 -0.22 -9.84
CA GLY A 47 -10.02 -1.09 -10.04
C GLY A 47 -8.80 -0.32 -10.55
N GLU A 48 -9.01 0.62 -11.47
CA GLU A 48 -7.92 1.39 -12.07
C GLU A 48 -7.24 2.32 -11.05
N SER A 49 -7.99 2.95 -10.15
CA SER A 49 -7.40 3.79 -9.10
C SER A 49 -6.54 2.99 -8.13
N VAL A 50 -6.97 1.77 -7.77
CA VAL A 50 -6.18 0.86 -6.93
C VAL A 50 -4.90 0.42 -7.64
N GLN A 51 -4.98 0.09 -8.94
CA GLN A 51 -3.79 -0.23 -9.74
C GLN A 51 -2.81 0.94 -9.79
N GLN A 52 -3.28 2.17 -10.04
CA GLN A 52 -2.42 3.36 -10.09
C GLN A 52 -1.76 3.65 -8.73
N GLY A 53 -2.50 3.45 -7.64
CA GLY A 53 -1.95 3.56 -6.30
C GLY A 53 -0.88 2.50 -6.00
N LEU A 54 -1.13 1.25 -6.39
CA LEU A 54 -0.16 0.15 -6.27
C LEU A 54 1.13 0.42 -7.05
N LEU A 55 1.03 0.93 -8.29
CA LEU A 55 2.20 1.22 -9.12
C LEU A 55 3.17 2.17 -8.43
N LYS A 56 2.66 3.24 -7.79
CA LYS A 56 3.50 4.18 -7.03
C LYS A 56 4.29 3.49 -5.92
N LEU A 57 3.67 2.56 -5.19
CA LEU A 57 4.34 1.83 -4.12
C LEU A 57 5.38 0.84 -4.68
N LEU A 58 5.04 0.15 -5.78
CA LEU A 58 5.89 -0.86 -6.41
C LEU A 58 7.12 -0.27 -7.12
N GLU A 59 6.99 0.92 -7.71
CA GLU A 59 8.11 1.65 -8.35
C GLU A 59 9.14 2.16 -7.31
N GLY A 60 8.72 2.27 -6.05
CA GLY A 60 9.48 2.90 -4.98
C GLY A 60 9.09 4.36 -4.82
N ALA A 61 8.42 4.67 -3.71
CA ALA A 61 8.02 6.02 -3.34
C ALA A 61 8.29 6.28 -1.86
N ASP A 62 8.42 7.55 -1.51
CA ASP A 62 8.38 8.01 -0.13
C ASP A 62 6.92 8.22 0.28
N VAL A 63 6.45 7.47 1.27
CA VAL A 63 5.05 7.48 1.72
C VAL A 63 4.97 7.92 3.17
N GLU A 64 4.07 8.85 3.47
CA GLU A 64 3.81 9.29 4.84
C GLU A 64 2.74 8.42 5.50
N VAL A 65 3.10 7.77 6.60
CA VAL A 65 2.22 6.88 7.36
C VAL A 65 2.15 7.29 8.84
N PRO A 66 1.00 7.14 9.49
CA PRO A 66 0.86 7.41 10.93
C PRO A 66 1.65 6.41 11.77
N VAL A 67 2.34 6.91 12.80
CA VAL A 67 3.09 6.13 13.78
C VAL A 67 2.20 5.88 15.01
N GLY A 68 2.08 4.62 15.44
CA GLY A 68 1.40 4.28 16.70
C GLY A 68 -0.13 4.40 16.69
N ALA A 69 -0.78 4.66 15.55
CA ALA A 69 -2.24 4.66 15.44
C ALA A 69 -2.73 4.19 14.07
N ASN A 70 -3.85 3.46 14.06
CA ASN A 70 -4.49 2.97 12.83
C ASN A 70 -5.26 4.07 12.04
N SER A 71 -5.20 5.35 12.44
CA SER A 71 -5.99 6.43 11.83
C SER A 71 -5.19 7.73 11.66
N LYS A 72 -5.34 8.37 10.48
CA LYS A 72 -4.79 9.69 10.13
C LYS A 72 -5.60 10.81 10.84
N ASN A 73 -5.55 10.89 12.18
CA ASN A 73 -6.00 12.10 12.90
C ASN A 73 -4.88 13.14 12.88
N ALA A 74 -5.21 14.43 12.77
CA ALA A 74 -4.23 15.53 12.60
C ALA A 74 -3.17 15.64 13.73
N MET A 75 -3.40 14.98 14.86
CA MET A 75 -2.50 14.97 16.01
C MET A 75 -1.58 13.74 16.03
N VAL A 76 -1.76 12.79 15.12
CA VAL A 76 -0.98 11.56 15.05
C VAL A 76 0.34 11.87 14.33
N PRO A 77 1.50 11.57 14.95
CA PRO A 77 2.78 11.76 14.30
C PRO A 77 2.87 10.91 13.03
N LEU A 78 3.39 11.51 11.96
CA LEU A 78 3.66 10.81 10.69
C LEU A 78 5.14 10.47 10.61
N THR A 79 5.45 9.38 9.92
CA THR A 79 6.81 9.03 9.50
C THR A 79 6.82 8.75 8.00
N THR A 80 7.95 9.01 7.38
CA THR A 80 8.18 8.69 5.97
C THR A 80 8.81 7.31 5.86
N ILE A 81 8.31 6.48 4.95
CA ILE A 81 8.84 5.15 4.62
C ILE A 81 9.17 5.11 3.13
N ASN A 82 10.37 4.67 2.77
CA ASN A 82 10.75 4.41 1.40
C ASN A 82 10.39 2.97 0.99
N THR A 83 9.54 2.80 -0.02
CA THR A 83 9.04 1.46 -0.40
C THR A 83 9.98 0.68 -1.32
N ARG A 84 11.10 1.25 -1.77
CA ARG A 84 11.97 0.66 -2.81
C ARG A 84 12.50 -0.74 -2.47
N ASN A 85 12.73 -1.02 -1.19
CA ASN A 85 13.29 -2.29 -0.72
C ASN A 85 12.25 -3.22 -0.07
N ILE A 86 10.97 -2.84 -0.12
CA ILE A 86 9.88 -3.69 0.33
C ILE A 86 9.57 -4.71 -0.75
N LEU A 87 9.58 -6.00 -0.40
CA LEU A 87 9.17 -7.05 -1.32
C LEU A 87 7.65 -7.14 -1.37
N PHE A 88 7.07 -6.95 -2.54
CA PHE A 88 5.64 -7.18 -2.78
C PHE A 88 5.41 -8.54 -3.44
N ILE A 89 4.54 -9.34 -2.85
CA ILE A 89 4.10 -10.63 -3.38
C ILE A 89 2.60 -10.53 -3.66
N CYS A 90 2.18 -10.71 -4.91
CA CYS A 90 0.78 -10.64 -5.30
C CYS A 90 0.23 -12.04 -5.62
N GLY A 91 -0.92 -12.38 -5.03
CA GLY A 91 -1.68 -13.61 -5.29
C GLY A 91 -3.07 -13.31 -5.85
N GLY A 92 -3.64 -14.24 -6.62
CA GLY A 92 -4.98 -14.15 -7.20
C GLY A 92 -5.31 -15.41 -8.00
N ALA A 93 -6.59 -15.71 -8.18
CA ALA A 93 -7.10 -16.93 -8.83
C ALA A 93 -7.80 -16.64 -10.17
#